data_AF-A0A4S2APU0-F1
#
_entry.id   AF-A0A4S2APU0-F1
#
_cell.length_a   1.000
_cell.length_b   1.000
_cell.length_c   1.000
_cell.angle_alpha   90.00
_cell.angle_beta   90.00
_cell.angle_gamma   90.00
#
_symmetry.space_group_name_H-M   'P 1'
#
loop_
_entity.id
_entity.type
_entity.pdbx_description
1 polymer ?
#
loop_
_entity_poly.entity_id
_entity_poly.type
_entity_poly.pdbx_seq_one_letter_code
_entity_poly.pdbx_strand_id
1 'polypeptide(L)'
;MINVLSTLSVLAQISVRIIDEGDQPLSFNGNNVSFGYVEDNCIYIILSKVGKKYIPFTDPFIFDGKQFNYFSTDNKGSKSEDIKIYRKFPFFAWNKDRMYKIVDSKFEESNTIDFSHPEMLYHICDTSKVCYNELMVQNKQKYRYVRYKVRENAFLELAELHFYQDRQEVKPVNIVACEPYNANDDEFKLANCFDYAPLTYFLSKKEGQELIFDFGSEVLINKILCIPRNDDNFIRPGDTYELFYWGKDKKWISLGKQKAKGVYLQYKDVPRNALLFLHNETRGKEEEVFFLRDGEQYFVNSLPID
;
A
#
# COMPACT_ATOMS: atom_id res chain seq x y z
N MET A 1 17.53 -33.81 8.98
CA MET A 1 18.42 -33.14 9.96
C MET A 1 18.13 -31.65 9.86
N ILE A 2 17.82 -31.04 11.00
CA ILE A 2 17.10 -29.78 11.19
C ILE A 2 18.01 -28.55 10.99
N ASN A 3 17.40 -27.45 10.50
CA ASN A 3 17.79 -26.03 10.59
C ASN A 3 19.15 -25.56 10.04
N VAL A 4 19.14 -24.95 8.84
CA VAL A 4 19.87 -23.70 8.53
C VAL A 4 19.16 -22.89 7.41
N LEU A 5 17.84 -22.71 7.50
CA LEU A 5 17.09 -21.81 6.59
C LEU A 5 16.40 -20.64 7.33
N SER A 6 16.57 -20.54 8.65
CA SER A 6 15.87 -19.55 9.47
C SER A 6 16.55 -18.18 9.57
N THR A 7 17.58 -17.87 8.78
CA THR A 7 18.30 -16.58 8.87
C THR A 7 18.48 -15.82 7.55
N LEU A 8 17.81 -16.24 6.47
CA LEU A 8 17.73 -15.46 5.22
C LEU A 8 16.28 -15.15 4.79
N SER A 9 15.28 -15.53 5.60
CA SER A 9 13.86 -15.41 5.28
C SER A 9 13.16 -14.15 5.83
N VAL A 10 13.89 -13.07 6.16
CA VAL A 10 13.28 -11.90 6.85
C VAL A 10 13.34 -10.58 6.08
N LEU A 11 13.91 -10.52 4.87
CA LEU A 11 14.01 -9.24 4.13
C LEU A 11 13.48 -9.26 2.69
N ALA A 12 12.49 -10.11 2.41
CA ALA A 12 11.56 -10.04 1.28
C ALA A 12 10.92 -11.42 1.12
N GLN A 13 9.61 -11.49 0.88
CA GLN A 13 9.03 -12.69 0.27
C GLN A 13 9.50 -12.79 -1.19
N ILE A 14 10.75 -13.16 -1.41
CA ILE A 14 11.11 -13.86 -2.65
C ILE A 14 10.69 -15.30 -2.40
N SER A 15 9.68 -15.77 -3.11
CA SER A 15 9.37 -17.20 -3.17
C SER A 15 10.57 -17.90 -3.80
N VAL A 16 11.57 -18.28 -2.98
CA VAL A 16 12.72 -19.05 -3.42
C VAL A 16 12.25 -20.48 -3.66
N ARG A 17 11.78 -20.78 -4.87
CA ARG A 17 11.71 -22.17 -5.32
C ARG A 17 13.15 -22.61 -5.61
N ILE A 18 13.69 -23.46 -4.75
CA ILE A 18 14.94 -24.15 -5.02
C ILE A 18 14.60 -25.23 -6.05
N ILE A 19 14.96 -25.01 -7.31
CA ILE A 19 14.90 -26.07 -8.32
C ILE A 19 16.16 -26.91 -8.15
N ASP A 20 16.05 -27.97 -7.35
CA ASP A 20 17.08 -29.01 -7.19
C ASP A 20 16.81 -30.15 -8.19
N GLU A 21 17.80 -31.03 -8.39
CA GLU A 21 17.72 -32.20 -9.28
C GLU A 21 16.53 -33.14 -8.98
N GLY A 22 15.89 -32.99 -7.81
CA GLY A 22 14.75 -33.80 -7.37
C GLY A 22 13.35 -33.30 -7.78
N ASP A 23 13.17 -32.01 -8.11
CA ASP A 23 11.82 -31.42 -8.25
C ASP A 23 11.39 -31.16 -9.70
N GLN A 24 12.33 -31.04 -10.64
CA GLN A 24 12.11 -30.87 -12.09
C GLN A 24 13.33 -31.40 -12.87
N PRO A 25 13.19 -31.81 -14.15
CA PRO A 25 14.34 -32.26 -14.93
C PRO A 25 15.29 -31.09 -15.18
N LEU A 26 16.41 -31.07 -14.45
CA LEU A 26 17.55 -30.20 -14.71
C LEU A 26 18.47 -30.92 -15.70
N SER A 27 18.77 -30.29 -16.83
CA SER A 27 19.63 -30.89 -17.86
C SER A 27 20.83 -30.01 -18.17
N PHE A 28 22.00 -30.64 -18.28
CA PHE A 28 23.24 -29.99 -18.67
C PHE A 28 23.55 -30.34 -20.14
N ASN A 29 23.85 -29.33 -20.96
CA ASN A 29 24.34 -29.52 -22.31
C ASN A 29 25.54 -28.60 -22.57
N GLY A 30 26.75 -29.14 -22.37
CA GLY A 30 27.99 -28.36 -22.41
C GLY A 30 28.00 -27.28 -21.32
N ASN A 31 28.06 -26.02 -21.74
CA ASN A 31 28.05 -24.86 -20.84
C ASN A 31 26.64 -24.34 -20.51
N ASN A 32 25.59 -25.03 -20.98
CA ASN A 32 24.21 -24.62 -20.75
C ASN A 32 23.57 -25.47 -19.65
N VAL A 33 22.83 -24.79 -18.78
CA VAL A 33 21.92 -25.39 -17.81
C VAL A 33 20.50 -25.09 -18.26
N SER A 34 19.66 -26.11 -18.35
CA SER A 34 18.24 -25.96 -18.63
C SER A 34 17.43 -26.42 -17.43
N PHE A 35 16.46 -25.58 -17.07
CA PHE A 35 15.42 -25.90 -16.10
C PHE A 35 14.20 -26.37 -16.89
N GLY A 36 13.43 -27.30 -16.33
CA GLY A 36 12.20 -27.80 -16.95
C GLY A 36 11.13 -26.71 -17.05
N TYR A 37 10.07 -26.83 -16.24
CA TYR A 37 9.02 -25.82 -16.21
C TYR A 37 9.39 -24.71 -15.21
N VAL A 38 9.41 -23.47 -15.69
CA VAL A 38 9.58 -22.26 -14.90
C VAL A 38 8.35 -21.40 -15.08
N GLU A 39 7.85 -20.86 -13.97
CA GLU A 39 6.69 -19.96 -13.98
C GLU A 39 7.10 -18.64 -14.64
N ASP A 40 6.28 -18.13 -15.56
CA ASP A 40 6.48 -16.77 -16.05
C ASP A 40 6.09 -15.75 -14.97
N ASN A 41 6.44 -14.49 -15.21
CA ASN A 41 6.15 -13.38 -14.31
C ASN A 41 6.58 -13.69 -12.88
N CYS A 42 7.82 -14.16 -12.74
CA CYS A 42 8.46 -14.43 -11.46
C CYS A 42 9.90 -13.89 -11.50
N ILE A 43 10.38 -13.42 -10.36
CA ILE A 43 11.78 -12.99 -10.19
C ILE A 43 12.58 -14.15 -9.64
N TYR A 44 13.65 -14.48 -10.36
CA TYR A 44 14.54 -15.58 -10.08
C TYR A 44 15.94 -15.09 -9.78
N ILE A 45 16.66 -15.88 -8.98
CA ILE A 45 18.10 -15.81 -8.86
C ILE A 45 18.64 -17.24 -8.87
N ILE A 46 19.61 -17.51 -9.74
CA ILE A 46 20.24 -18.83 -9.77
C ILE A 46 21.31 -18.86 -8.69
N LEU A 47 21.29 -19.89 -7.86
CA LEU A 47 22.24 -20.11 -6.78
C LEU A 47 23.14 -21.31 -7.12
N SER A 48 24.44 -21.16 -6.88
CA SER A 48 25.38 -22.28 -6.90
C SER A 48 25.58 -22.80 -5.48
N LYS A 49 25.55 -24.12 -5.32
CA LYS A 49 25.82 -24.78 -4.03
C LYS A 49 27.31 -25.10 -3.94
N VAL A 50 28.02 -24.39 -3.06
CA VAL A 50 29.44 -24.64 -2.77
C VAL A 50 29.55 -25.15 -1.33
N GLY A 51 29.71 -26.47 -1.20
CA GLY A 51 29.65 -27.17 0.08
C GLY A 51 28.26 -27.02 0.73
N LYS A 52 28.19 -26.38 1.90
CA LYS A 52 26.93 -26.12 2.63
C LYS A 52 26.33 -24.74 2.36
N LYS A 53 26.96 -23.91 1.52
CA LYS A 53 26.52 -22.53 1.24
C LYS A 53 25.88 -22.45 -0.14
N TYR A 54 24.81 -21.67 -0.23
CA TYR A 54 24.25 -21.22 -1.50
C TYR A 54 24.79 -19.82 -1.80
N ILE A 55 25.36 -19.65 -2.98
CA ILE A 55 25.99 -18.41 -3.43
C ILE A 55 25.28 -17.97 -4.71
N PRO A 56 24.78 -16.72 -4.77
CA PRO A 56 24.27 -16.15 -6.02
C PRO A 56 25.22 -16.34 -7.21
N PHE A 57 24.76 -17.07 -8.22
CA PHE A 57 25.49 -17.29 -9.46
C PHE A 57 25.17 -16.19 -10.49
N THR A 58 23.90 -15.80 -10.60
CA THR A 58 23.43 -14.71 -11.47
C THR A 58 23.05 -13.45 -10.68
N ASP A 59 22.85 -12.35 -11.41
CA ASP A 59 21.97 -11.28 -10.95
C ASP A 59 20.50 -11.77 -10.92
N PRO A 60 19.61 -11.14 -10.14
CA PRO A 60 18.19 -11.40 -10.21
C PRO A 60 17.67 -11.09 -11.62
N PHE A 61 16.68 -11.85 -12.09
CA PHE A 61 16.04 -11.60 -13.37
C PHE A 61 14.57 -11.97 -13.33
N ILE A 62 13.76 -11.30 -14.17
CA ILE A 62 12.38 -11.70 -14.42
C ILE A 62 12.31 -12.50 -15.73
N PHE A 63 11.56 -13.60 -15.71
CA PHE A 63 11.19 -14.35 -16.91
C PHE A 63 9.76 -13.99 -17.30
N ASP A 64 9.55 -13.41 -18.48
CA ASP A 64 8.23 -12.97 -18.98
C ASP A 64 7.53 -14.02 -19.85
N GLY A 65 7.99 -15.27 -19.81
CA GLY A 65 7.51 -16.35 -20.69
C GLY A 65 8.22 -16.42 -22.04
N LYS A 66 8.98 -15.38 -22.43
CA LYS A 66 9.71 -15.30 -23.71
C LYS A 66 11.20 -15.06 -23.53
N GLN A 67 11.57 -14.16 -22.62
CA GLN A 67 12.94 -13.70 -22.43
C GLN A 67 13.25 -13.47 -20.94
N PHE A 68 14.55 -13.45 -20.64
CA PHE A 68 15.07 -13.12 -19.31
C PHE A 68 15.51 -11.66 -19.29
N ASN A 69 14.99 -10.89 -18.34
CA ASN A 69 15.38 -9.50 -18.11
C ASN A 69 16.11 -9.39 -16.76
N TYR A 70 17.42 -9.15 -16.80
CA TYR A 70 18.26 -9.09 -15.60
C TYR A 70 18.23 -7.71 -14.95
N PHE A 71 18.12 -7.71 -13.62
CA PHE A 71 18.27 -6.53 -12.77
C PHE A 71 19.75 -6.39 -12.37
N SER A 72 20.50 -5.61 -13.15
CA SER A 72 21.94 -5.44 -12.95
C SER A 72 22.32 -3.97 -12.83
N THR A 73 23.09 -3.66 -11.78
CA THR A 73 23.63 -2.32 -11.51
C THR A 73 25.03 -2.11 -12.10
N ASP A 74 25.63 -3.14 -12.72
CA ASP A 74 27.03 -3.15 -13.18
C ASP A 74 27.25 -2.55 -14.58
N ASN A 75 26.19 -2.03 -15.20
CA ASN A 75 26.27 -1.45 -16.53
C ASN A 75 27.15 -0.19 -16.52
N LYS A 76 28.22 -0.18 -17.34
CA LYS A 76 29.11 0.97 -17.51
C LYS A 76 28.29 2.18 -17.97
N GLY A 77 28.11 3.15 -17.08
CA GLY A 77 27.24 4.32 -17.30
C GLY A 77 25.90 4.26 -16.58
N SER A 78 25.75 3.38 -15.58
CA SER A 78 24.55 3.28 -14.74
C SER A 78 24.14 4.66 -14.22
N LYS A 79 23.10 5.21 -14.85
CA LYS A 79 22.48 6.45 -14.43
C LYS A 79 21.66 6.16 -13.19
N SER A 80 21.68 7.07 -12.24
CA SER A 80 20.74 7.03 -11.12
C SER A 80 19.43 7.72 -11.50
N GLU A 81 18.41 7.52 -10.68
CA GLU A 81 17.17 8.27 -10.72
C GLU A 81 16.65 8.57 -9.31
N ASP A 82 15.95 9.70 -9.19
CA ASP A 82 15.24 10.08 -7.97
C ASP A 82 13.82 9.52 -8.04
N ILE A 83 13.39 8.85 -6.97
CA ILE A 83 12.14 8.06 -7.00
C ILE A 83 11.22 8.42 -5.84
N LYS A 84 9.92 8.26 -6.09
CA LYS A 84 8.89 8.28 -5.05
C LYS A 84 8.33 6.88 -4.86
N ILE A 85 8.34 6.40 -3.63
CA ILE A 85 7.76 5.11 -3.28
C ILE A 85 6.49 5.34 -2.47
N TYR A 86 5.41 4.71 -2.89
CA TYR A 86 4.08 4.86 -2.28
C TYR A 86 3.63 3.61 -1.54
N ARG A 87 4.21 2.45 -1.82
CA ARG A 87 3.80 1.17 -1.23
C ARG A 87 4.99 0.24 -0.98
N LYS A 88 4.84 -0.65 0.00
CA LYS A 88 5.77 -1.76 0.29
C LYS A 88 5.34 -3.12 -0.28
N PHE A 89 4.10 -3.20 -0.79
CA PHE A 89 3.49 -4.42 -1.30
C PHE A 89 2.57 -4.13 -2.51
N PRO A 90 2.31 -5.10 -3.41
CA PRO A 90 1.49 -4.88 -4.60
C PRO A 90 0.12 -4.27 -4.29
N PHE A 91 -0.41 -3.52 -5.26
CA PHE A 91 -1.75 -2.96 -5.16
C PHE A 91 -2.75 -3.80 -5.97
N PHE A 92 -3.24 -4.88 -5.34
CA PHE A 92 -4.14 -5.82 -5.98
C PHE A 92 -5.51 -5.21 -6.34
N ALA A 93 -6.16 -5.79 -7.36
CA ALA A 93 -7.48 -5.36 -7.85
C ALA A 93 -8.53 -5.29 -6.74
N TRP A 94 -8.62 -6.30 -5.87
CA TRP A 94 -9.56 -6.30 -4.75
C TRP A 94 -9.35 -5.14 -3.76
N ASN A 95 -8.12 -4.64 -3.63
CA ASN A 95 -7.83 -3.48 -2.78
C ASN A 95 -8.14 -2.16 -3.51
N LYS A 96 -8.00 -2.12 -4.84
CA LYS A 96 -8.47 -1.00 -5.67
C LYS A 96 -9.99 -0.85 -5.55
N ASP A 97 -10.74 -1.96 -5.57
CA ASP A 97 -12.19 -1.94 -5.40
C ASP A 97 -12.60 -1.36 -4.04
N ARG A 98 -11.84 -1.66 -2.98
CA ARG A 98 -12.05 -1.05 -1.65
C ARG A 98 -11.81 0.46 -1.66
N MET A 99 -10.72 0.93 -2.29
CA MET A 99 -10.45 2.37 -2.45
C MET A 99 -11.51 3.08 -3.29
N TYR A 100 -12.10 2.39 -4.27
CA TYR A 100 -13.11 2.96 -5.14
C TYR A 100 -14.45 3.24 -4.43
N LYS A 101 -14.73 2.57 -3.30
CA LYS A 101 -16.02 2.73 -2.59
C LYS A 101 -16.26 4.13 -2.01
N ILE A 102 -15.20 4.89 -1.74
CA ILE A 102 -15.32 6.28 -1.25
C ILE A 102 -15.48 7.30 -2.39
N VAL A 103 -15.34 6.88 -3.64
CA VAL A 103 -15.50 7.78 -4.80
C VAL A 103 -16.97 8.17 -4.92
N ASP A 104 -17.18 9.45 -5.23
CA ASP A 104 -18.45 10.14 -5.29
C ASP A 104 -19.15 10.33 -3.92
N SER A 105 -18.45 10.03 -2.82
CA SER A 105 -18.91 10.41 -1.49
C SER A 105 -18.84 11.92 -1.26
N LYS A 106 -19.78 12.44 -0.49
CA LYS A 106 -19.95 13.87 -0.20
C LYS A 106 -19.84 14.14 1.29
N PHE A 107 -19.20 15.24 1.61
CA PHE A 107 -19.25 15.89 2.91
C PHE A 107 -20.09 17.14 2.79
N GLU A 108 -21.13 17.22 3.61
CA GLU A 108 -22.07 18.34 3.66
C GLU A 108 -22.14 18.87 5.08
N GLU A 109 -22.43 20.16 5.23
CA GLU A 109 -22.55 20.85 6.51
C GLU A 109 -23.92 21.50 6.66
N SER A 110 -24.42 21.58 7.89
CA SER A 110 -25.72 22.18 8.20
C SER A 110 -25.82 22.63 9.66
N ASN A 111 -26.73 23.56 9.94
CA ASN A 111 -27.14 23.92 11.30
C ASN A 111 -28.39 23.17 11.77
N THR A 112 -28.99 22.36 10.91
CA THR A 112 -30.09 21.46 11.24
C THR A 112 -29.71 20.00 10.97
N ILE A 113 -30.08 19.11 11.89
CA ILE A 113 -29.73 17.67 11.82
C ILE A 113 -30.36 16.95 10.63
N ASP A 114 -31.45 17.49 10.07
CA ASP A 114 -32.13 16.95 8.90
C ASP A 114 -31.51 17.39 7.57
N PHE A 115 -30.49 18.27 7.61
CA PHE A 115 -29.83 18.83 6.43
C PHE A 115 -30.83 19.45 5.45
N SER A 116 -31.83 20.20 5.95
CA SER A 116 -32.83 20.90 5.12
C SER A 116 -32.22 21.95 4.19
N HIS A 117 -31.12 22.59 4.60
CA HIS A 117 -30.34 23.54 3.81
C HIS A 117 -28.84 23.21 3.92
N PRO A 118 -28.38 22.12 3.29
CA PRO A 118 -27.00 21.69 3.41
C PRO A 118 -26.09 22.51 2.49
N GLU A 119 -24.89 22.81 2.98
CA GLU A 119 -23.80 23.35 2.18
C GLU A 119 -22.78 22.26 1.87
N MET A 120 -22.21 22.28 0.66
CA MET A 120 -21.19 21.31 0.26
C MET A 120 -19.85 21.67 0.90
N LEU A 121 -19.32 20.78 1.73
CA LEU A 121 -17.99 20.94 2.32
C LEU A 121 -16.92 20.37 1.40
N TYR A 122 -17.14 19.16 0.88
CA TYR A 122 -16.21 18.48 -0.01
C TYR A 122 -16.87 17.36 -0.82
N HIS A 123 -16.38 17.12 -2.03
CA HIS A 123 -16.81 16.02 -2.89
C HIS A 123 -15.59 15.20 -3.32
N ILE A 124 -15.60 13.89 -3.02
CA ILE A 124 -14.53 12.98 -3.45
C ILE A 124 -14.79 12.59 -4.92
N CYS A 125 -14.22 13.33 -5.85
CA CYS A 125 -14.49 13.14 -7.28
C CYS A 125 -13.69 12.03 -7.97
N ASP A 126 -12.64 11.50 -7.33
CA ASP A 126 -11.74 10.51 -7.94
C ASP A 126 -11.14 9.56 -6.90
N THR A 127 -10.60 8.45 -7.38
CA THR A 127 -9.97 7.41 -6.57
C THR A 127 -8.64 7.91 -6.03
N SER A 128 -8.45 7.81 -4.71
CA SER A 128 -7.16 8.17 -4.15
C SER A 128 -6.06 7.18 -4.52
N LYS A 129 -4.87 7.72 -4.75
CA LYS A 129 -3.63 6.95 -4.97
C LYS A 129 -2.93 6.57 -3.66
N VAL A 130 -3.44 7.01 -2.51
CA VAL A 130 -2.91 6.76 -1.16
C VAL A 130 -4.04 6.54 -0.15
N CYS A 131 -3.78 5.86 0.97
CA CYS A 131 -4.82 5.68 1.98
C CYS A 131 -4.98 6.88 2.92
N TYR A 132 -3.93 7.63 3.24
CA TYR A 132 -4.01 8.84 4.08
C TYR A 132 -4.40 10.06 3.26
N ASN A 133 -5.70 10.38 3.21
CA ASN A 133 -6.21 11.52 2.43
C ASN A 133 -6.51 12.72 3.30
N GLU A 134 -5.60 13.70 3.30
CA GLU A 134 -5.87 15.02 3.87
C GLU A 134 -6.58 15.90 2.82
N LEU A 135 -7.88 16.07 2.99
CA LEU A 135 -8.74 16.86 2.13
C LEU A 135 -8.81 18.29 2.71
N MET A 136 -8.12 19.22 2.06
CA MET A 136 -8.15 20.64 2.46
C MET A 136 -9.41 21.30 1.91
N VAL A 137 -10.19 21.95 2.78
CA VAL A 137 -11.46 22.59 2.41
C VAL A 137 -11.40 24.08 2.67
N GLN A 138 -11.86 24.90 1.71
CA GLN A 138 -11.88 26.36 1.82
C GLN A 138 -13.16 26.85 2.51
N ASN A 139 -13.44 26.32 3.70
CA ASN A 139 -14.60 26.72 4.46
C ASN A 139 -14.33 28.03 5.22
N LYS A 140 -15.34 28.90 5.27
CA LYS A 140 -15.29 30.19 6.00
C LYS A 140 -16.42 30.32 7.02
N GLN A 141 -17.40 29.44 6.97
CA GLN A 141 -18.58 29.46 7.83
C GLN A 141 -18.48 28.35 8.86
N LYS A 142 -19.23 28.49 9.95
CA LYS A 142 -19.29 27.48 11.00
C LYS A 142 -20.63 26.77 10.93
N TYR A 143 -20.60 25.47 11.15
CA TYR A 143 -21.80 24.64 11.18
C TYR A 143 -21.74 23.67 12.35
N ARG A 144 -22.91 23.29 12.86
CA ARG A 144 -23.00 22.33 13.96
C ARG A 144 -22.93 20.87 13.50
N TYR A 145 -23.44 20.57 12.32
CA TYR A 145 -23.55 19.22 11.79
C TYR A 145 -22.70 19.05 10.53
N VAL A 146 -22.04 17.91 10.42
CA VAL A 146 -21.45 17.41 9.17
C VAL A 146 -22.08 16.09 8.83
N ARG A 147 -22.34 15.83 7.55
CA ARG A 147 -22.74 14.53 7.05
C ARG A 147 -21.70 14.01 6.07
N TYR A 148 -21.25 12.76 6.28
CA TYR A 148 -20.56 11.96 5.27
C TYR A 148 -21.56 11.02 4.61
N LYS A 149 -21.78 11.18 3.32
CA LYS A 149 -22.74 10.38 2.54
C LYS A 149 -22.02 9.70 1.38
N VAL A 150 -22.18 8.38 1.27
CA VAL A 150 -21.65 7.63 0.12
C VAL A 150 -22.61 7.68 -1.07
N ARG A 151 -22.10 7.37 -2.27
CA ARG A 151 -22.94 7.21 -3.47
C ARG A 151 -24.01 6.12 -3.27
N GLU A 152 -25.13 6.26 -3.97
CA GLU A 152 -26.34 5.46 -3.72
C GLU A 152 -26.13 3.94 -3.82
N ASN A 153 -25.28 3.51 -4.74
CA ASN A 153 -24.94 2.11 -5.02
C ASN A 153 -23.58 1.69 -4.42
N ALA A 154 -23.19 2.29 -3.30
CA ALA A 154 -22.02 1.89 -2.52
C ALA A 154 -22.39 1.64 -1.07
N PHE A 155 -21.77 0.62 -0.48
CA PHE A 155 -21.74 0.46 0.97
C PHE A 155 -20.84 1.52 1.59
N LEU A 156 -21.23 2.02 2.77
CA LEU A 156 -20.38 2.86 3.59
C LEU A 156 -19.31 1.97 4.23
N GLU A 157 -18.13 1.95 3.60
CA GLU A 157 -16.96 1.21 4.06
C GLU A 157 -15.80 2.18 4.28
N LEU A 158 -15.36 2.35 5.53
CA LEU A 158 -14.45 3.42 5.90
C LEU A 158 -13.54 2.99 7.06
N ALA A 159 -12.24 3.25 6.94
CA ALA A 159 -11.26 2.92 7.97
C ALA A 159 -11.10 4.06 8.99
N GLU A 160 -10.94 5.30 8.56
CA GLU A 160 -10.87 6.45 9.48
C GLU A 160 -11.53 7.68 8.90
N LEU A 161 -12.10 8.50 9.77
CA LEU A 161 -12.61 9.82 9.42
C LEU A 161 -12.42 10.82 10.56
N HIS A 162 -11.63 11.86 10.31
CA HIS A 162 -11.34 12.90 11.30
C HIS A 162 -11.51 14.29 10.69
N PHE A 163 -12.00 15.23 11.51
CA PHE A 163 -12.23 16.61 11.12
C PHE A 163 -11.30 17.53 11.90
N TYR A 164 -10.79 18.57 11.24
CA TYR A 164 -9.82 19.49 11.83
C TYR A 164 -10.18 20.94 11.55
N GLN A 165 -9.87 21.76 12.55
CA GLN A 165 -9.67 23.18 12.41
C GLN A 165 -8.17 23.46 12.53
N ASP A 166 -7.54 23.81 11.43
CA ASP A 166 -6.10 23.96 11.28
C ASP A 166 -5.35 22.67 11.67
N ARG A 167 -4.67 22.67 12.82
CA ARG A 167 -3.94 21.51 13.35
C ARG A 167 -4.67 20.80 14.48
N GLN A 168 -5.79 21.37 14.95
CA GLN A 168 -6.54 20.83 16.06
C GLN A 168 -7.66 19.94 15.54
N GLU A 169 -7.70 18.70 16.02
CA GLU A 169 -8.82 17.81 15.73
C GLU A 169 -10.07 18.29 16.46
N VAL A 170 -11.18 18.32 15.74
CA VAL A 170 -12.50 18.66 16.25
C VAL A 170 -13.28 17.36 16.37
N LYS A 171 -13.68 17.01 17.60
CA LYS A 171 -14.39 15.77 17.88
C LYS A 171 -15.90 16.01 17.94
N PRO A 172 -16.73 15.18 17.28
CA PRO A 172 -18.17 15.24 17.46
C PRO A 172 -18.55 14.80 18.88
N VAL A 173 -19.60 15.38 19.44
CA VAL A 173 -20.18 14.95 20.73
C VAL A 173 -21.15 13.78 20.55
N ASN A 174 -21.69 13.61 19.34
CA ASN A 174 -22.57 12.50 18.98
C ASN A 174 -22.43 12.17 17.48
N ILE A 175 -22.65 10.89 17.14
CA ILE A 175 -22.66 10.42 15.75
C ILE A 175 -23.94 9.61 15.53
N VAL A 176 -24.77 10.03 14.59
CA VAL A 176 -25.90 9.22 14.11
C VAL A 176 -25.39 8.39 12.94
N ALA A 177 -25.44 7.07 13.10
CA ALA A 177 -24.93 6.12 12.12
C ALA A 177 -26.00 5.15 11.66
N CYS A 178 -25.84 4.66 10.43
CA CYS A 178 -26.62 3.54 9.91
C CYS A 178 -26.30 2.21 10.63
N GLU A 179 -27.14 1.20 10.44
CA GLU A 179 -26.86 -0.15 10.96
C GLU A 179 -25.56 -0.71 10.36
N PRO A 180 -24.65 -1.28 11.18
CA PRO A 180 -23.48 -2.01 10.69
C PRO A 180 -23.91 -3.30 9.99
N TYR A 181 -23.05 -3.81 9.10
CA TYR A 181 -23.25 -5.05 8.36
C TYR A 181 -23.62 -6.22 9.26
N ASN A 182 -22.90 -6.35 10.38
CA ASN A 182 -23.25 -7.26 11.47
C ASN A 182 -23.04 -6.55 12.81
N ALA A 183 -24.13 -6.27 13.53
CA ALA A 183 -24.09 -5.55 14.81
C ALA A 183 -23.43 -6.34 15.96
N ASN A 184 -23.33 -7.66 15.82
CA ASN A 184 -22.70 -8.53 16.82
C ASN A 184 -21.22 -8.82 16.52
N ASP A 185 -20.68 -8.23 15.45
CA ASP A 185 -19.29 -8.42 15.03
C ASP A 185 -18.47 -7.17 15.30
N ASP A 186 -17.36 -7.36 16.02
CA ASP A 186 -16.43 -6.29 16.36
C ASP A 186 -15.72 -5.73 15.13
N GLU A 187 -15.65 -6.51 14.04
CA GLU A 187 -15.03 -6.10 12.79
C GLU A 187 -15.69 -4.87 12.15
N PHE A 188 -17.01 -4.69 12.28
CA PHE A 188 -17.76 -3.66 11.54
C PHE A 188 -18.28 -2.51 12.42
N LYS A 189 -17.73 -2.33 13.62
CA LYS A 189 -18.20 -1.32 14.58
C LYS A 189 -17.89 0.09 14.11
N LEU A 190 -18.80 1.02 14.38
CA LEU A 190 -18.62 2.44 14.06
C LEU A 190 -17.36 3.04 14.71
N ALA A 191 -17.02 2.58 15.92
CA ALA A 191 -15.86 3.04 16.66
C ALA A 191 -14.54 2.84 15.91
N ASN A 192 -14.49 1.88 14.97
CA ASN A 192 -13.33 1.60 14.15
C ASN A 192 -12.98 2.77 13.22
N CYS A 193 -13.94 3.64 12.86
CA CYS A 193 -13.66 4.83 12.05
C CYS A 193 -12.87 5.94 12.78
N PHE A 194 -12.52 5.75 14.05
CA PHE A 194 -11.94 6.79 14.91
C PHE A 194 -10.86 6.26 15.87
N ASP A 195 -10.34 5.05 15.65
CA ASP A 195 -9.41 4.37 16.56
C ASP A 195 -7.92 4.59 16.18
N TYR A 196 -7.65 5.30 15.08
CA TYR A 196 -6.32 5.52 14.50
C TYR A 196 -5.59 4.23 14.07
N ALA A 197 -6.33 3.14 13.88
CA ALA A 197 -5.90 1.87 13.33
C ALA A 197 -6.47 1.69 11.90
N PRO A 198 -5.75 2.08 10.84
CA PRO A 198 -6.25 2.07 9.44
C PRO A 198 -6.57 0.68 8.86
N LEU A 199 -6.37 -0.39 9.63
CA LEU A 199 -6.74 -1.77 9.31
C LEU A 199 -8.10 -2.18 9.88
N THR A 200 -8.64 -1.48 10.87
CA THR A 200 -10.03 -1.65 11.29
C THR A 200 -10.90 -0.76 10.40
N TYR A 201 -12.21 -1.04 10.38
CA TYR A 201 -13.14 -0.30 9.53
C TYR A 201 -14.58 -0.46 10.02
N PHE A 202 -15.44 0.44 9.57
CA PHE A 202 -16.89 0.27 9.60
C PHE A 202 -17.37 -0.22 8.24
N LEU A 203 -18.42 -1.04 8.24
CA LEU A 203 -19.15 -1.44 7.04
C LEU A 203 -20.65 -1.35 7.30
N SER A 204 -21.39 -0.60 6.47
CA SER A 204 -22.84 -0.51 6.58
C SER A 204 -23.55 -1.78 6.10
N LYS A 205 -24.75 -2.02 6.62
CA LYS A 205 -25.62 -3.14 6.20
C LYS A 205 -26.28 -2.96 4.84
N LYS A 206 -26.47 -1.71 4.42
CA LYS A 206 -27.12 -1.32 3.17
C LYS A 206 -26.24 -0.33 2.41
N GLU A 207 -26.52 -0.20 1.12
CA GLU A 207 -25.90 0.82 0.25
C GLU A 207 -26.53 2.21 0.49
N GLY A 208 -25.86 3.26 0.00
CA GLY A 208 -26.37 4.63 -0.01
C GLY A 208 -26.56 5.24 1.38
N GLN A 209 -25.77 4.79 2.35
CA GLN A 209 -25.89 5.21 3.75
C GLN A 209 -25.07 6.48 4.05
N GLU A 210 -25.25 7.00 5.26
CA GLU A 210 -24.60 8.20 5.73
C GLU A 210 -24.22 8.11 7.21
N LEU A 211 -23.25 8.94 7.61
CA LEU A 211 -22.91 9.24 9.00
C LEU A 211 -23.16 10.73 9.23
N ILE A 212 -23.88 11.07 10.29
CA ILE A 212 -24.10 12.45 10.72
C ILE A 212 -23.34 12.70 12.01
N PHE A 213 -22.48 13.71 11.98
CA PHE A 213 -21.62 14.15 13.07
C PHE A 213 -22.24 15.40 13.70
N ASP A 214 -22.64 15.32 14.97
CA ASP A 214 -23.06 16.48 15.76
C ASP A 214 -21.90 16.95 16.63
N PHE A 215 -21.44 18.18 16.41
CA PHE A 215 -20.36 18.80 17.19
C PHE A 215 -20.86 19.49 18.47
N GLY A 216 -22.19 19.53 18.69
CA GLY A 216 -22.84 20.16 19.84
C GLY A 216 -22.87 21.69 19.78
N SER A 217 -21.99 22.28 18.96
CA SER A 217 -21.87 23.71 18.69
C SER A 217 -21.35 23.93 17.27
N GLU A 218 -21.45 25.16 16.78
CA GLU A 218 -20.93 25.51 15.45
C GLU A 218 -19.40 25.47 15.44
N VAL A 219 -18.83 24.66 14.55
CA VAL A 219 -17.39 24.47 14.36
C VAL A 219 -16.98 24.88 12.95
N LEU A 220 -15.72 25.31 12.81
CA LEU A 220 -15.12 25.54 11.50
C LEU A 220 -14.27 24.33 11.14
N ILE A 221 -14.60 23.64 10.05
CA ILE A 221 -13.78 22.53 9.54
C ILE A 221 -13.08 23.00 8.28
N ASN A 222 -11.75 22.92 8.28
CA ASN A 222 -10.91 23.31 7.13
C ASN A 222 -9.98 22.20 6.64
N LYS A 223 -9.98 21.03 7.31
CA LYS A 223 -9.33 19.82 6.85
C LYS A 223 -10.09 18.57 7.29
N ILE A 224 -10.21 17.59 6.40
CA ILE A 224 -10.75 16.26 6.67
C ILE A 224 -9.64 15.23 6.43
N LEU A 225 -9.37 14.35 7.38
CA LEU A 225 -8.57 13.15 7.14
C LEU A 225 -9.54 12.00 6.88
N CYS A 226 -9.51 11.47 5.65
CA CYS A 226 -10.32 10.34 5.24
C CYS A 226 -9.41 9.17 4.87
N ILE A 227 -9.58 8.04 5.57
CA ILE A 227 -8.86 6.80 5.25
C ILE A 227 -9.88 5.76 4.80
N PRO A 228 -9.94 5.43 3.50
CA PRO A 228 -10.76 4.31 3.03
C PRO A 228 -10.25 2.97 3.57
N ARG A 229 -11.11 1.94 3.57
CA ARG A 229 -10.73 0.56 3.90
C ARG A 229 -9.59 0.10 2.99
N ASN A 230 -8.43 -0.20 3.58
CA ASN A 230 -7.20 -0.53 2.87
C ASN A 230 -6.49 -1.75 3.48
N ASP A 231 -5.28 -2.03 3.01
CA ASP A 231 -4.42 -3.15 3.40
C ASP A 231 -3.17 -2.74 4.21
N ASP A 232 -3.06 -1.45 4.61
CA ASP A 232 -1.95 -0.86 5.38
C ASP A 232 -0.57 -1.07 4.75
N ASN A 233 -0.54 -1.21 3.41
CA ASN A 233 0.68 -1.39 2.63
C ASN A 233 1.15 -0.12 1.90
N PHE A 234 0.41 0.99 2.03
CA PHE A 234 0.87 2.32 1.62
C PHE A 234 1.92 2.87 2.59
N ILE A 235 2.70 3.86 2.16
CA ILE A 235 3.57 4.60 3.08
C ILE A 235 2.71 5.36 4.10
N ARG A 236 2.91 5.01 5.36
CA ARG A 236 2.25 5.63 6.51
C ARG A 236 3.11 6.73 7.13
N PRO A 237 2.59 7.96 7.30
CA PRO A 237 3.27 8.98 8.06
C PRO A 237 3.62 8.51 9.49
N GLY A 238 4.85 8.76 9.91
CA GLY A 238 5.36 8.39 11.23
C GLY A 238 6.12 7.07 11.29
N ASP A 239 5.94 6.18 10.31
CA ASP A 239 6.68 4.92 10.24
C ASP A 239 8.10 5.12 9.66
N THR A 240 9.03 4.27 10.09
CA THR A 240 10.41 4.23 9.59
C THR A 240 10.58 3.10 8.59
N TYR A 241 11.19 3.43 7.45
CA TYR A 241 11.45 2.50 6.36
C TYR A 241 12.92 2.54 5.95
N GLU A 242 13.44 1.42 5.43
CA GLU A 242 14.76 1.32 4.81
C GLU A 242 14.62 0.77 3.39
N LEU A 243 15.18 1.48 2.41
CA LEU A 243 15.22 1.03 1.02
C LEU A 243 16.53 0.30 0.75
N PHE A 244 16.44 -0.84 0.09
CA PHE A 244 17.58 -1.61 -0.37
C PHE A 244 17.53 -1.79 -1.89
N TYR A 245 18.70 -1.97 -2.49
CA TYR A 245 18.82 -2.47 -3.85
C TYR A 245 19.75 -3.68 -3.91
N TRP A 246 19.53 -4.57 -4.89
CA TRP A 246 20.45 -5.67 -5.14
C TRP A 246 21.70 -5.14 -5.86
N GLY A 247 22.83 -5.15 -5.16
CA GLY A 247 24.10 -4.62 -5.68
C GLY A 247 24.93 -5.66 -6.41
N LYS A 248 25.90 -5.15 -7.19
CA LYS A 248 26.88 -5.93 -7.97
C LYS A 248 27.64 -7.01 -7.20
N ASP A 249 27.86 -6.80 -5.90
CA ASP A 249 28.52 -7.75 -5.03
C ASP A 249 27.58 -8.89 -4.58
N LYS A 250 26.41 -9.00 -5.23
CA LYS A 250 25.35 -9.99 -5.03
C LYS A 250 24.82 -10.00 -3.60
N LYS A 251 24.54 -8.80 -3.11
CA LYS A 251 24.03 -8.52 -1.76
C LYS A 251 23.06 -7.34 -1.81
N TRP A 252 22.14 -7.31 -0.86
CA TRP A 252 21.34 -6.11 -0.60
C TRP A 252 22.21 -4.98 -0.05
N ILE A 253 22.14 -3.81 -0.67
CA ILE A 253 22.82 -2.59 -0.25
C ILE A 253 21.76 -1.56 0.13
N SER A 254 21.88 -1.01 1.33
CA SER A 254 20.97 0.03 1.82
C SER A 254 21.18 1.36 1.08
N LEU A 255 20.09 2.03 0.75
CA LEU A 255 20.00 3.41 0.28
C LEU A 255 19.61 4.37 1.41
N GLY A 256 19.61 3.87 2.65
CA GLY A 256 19.37 4.63 3.86
C GLY A 256 17.96 4.46 4.42
N LYS A 257 17.83 4.89 5.68
CA LYS A 257 16.58 4.87 6.44
C LYS A 257 15.88 6.22 6.37
N GLN A 258 14.55 6.20 6.30
CA GLN A 258 13.72 7.40 6.36
C GLN A 258 12.49 7.17 7.24
N LYS A 259 12.23 8.13 8.14
CA LYS A 259 10.93 8.25 8.79
C LYS A 259 9.99 9.01 7.86
N ALA A 260 8.91 8.37 7.45
CA ALA A 260 7.92 8.96 6.56
C ALA A 260 7.28 10.19 7.21
N LYS A 261 7.37 11.34 6.52
CA LYS A 261 6.71 12.59 6.95
C LYS A 261 5.34 12.80 6.29
N GLY A 262 5.00 11.95 5.31
CA GLY A 262 3.79 12.02 4.52
C GLY A 262 3.51 10.66 3.87
N VAL A 263 2.78 10.68 2.76
CA VAL A 263 2.22 9.48 2.10
C VAL A 263 3.14 8.82 1.07
N TYR A 264 4.40 9.25 1.02
CA TYR A 264 5.42 8.67 0.15
C TYR A 264 6.82 8.88 0.75
N LEU A 265 7.78 8.09 0.28
CA LEU A 265 9.21 8.26 0.54
C LEU A 265 9.91 8.77 -0.71
N GLN A 266 10.86 9.69 -0.55
CA GLN A 266 11.68 10.19 -1.66
C GLN A 266 13.12 9.70 -1.46
N TYR A 267 13.59 8.85 -2.38
CA TYR A 267 15.01 8.46 -2.43
C TYR A 267 15.68 9.14 -3.62
N LYS A 268 16.95 9.49 -3.42
CA LYS A 268 17.80 10.09 -4.45
C LYS A 268 18.85 9.09 -4.89
N ASP A 269 19.36 9.30 -6.10
CA ASP A 269 20.49 8.56 -6.63
C ASP A 269 20.29 7.03 -6.63
N VAL A 270 19.06 6.57 -6.85
CA VAL A 270 18.74 5.13 -6.89
C VAL A 270 19.28 4.54 -8.21
N PRO A 271 20.05 3.44 -8.18
CA PRO A 271 20.55 2.82 -9.41
C PRO A 271 19.41 2.37 -10.33
N ARG A 272 19.47 2.75 -11.61
CA ARG A 272 18.52 2.24 -12.62
C ARG A 272 18.69 0.74 -12.84
N ASN A 273 17.61 0.10 -13.27
CA ASN A 273 17.55 -1.35 -13.52
C ASN A 273 17.88 -2.22 -12.28
N ALA A 274 17.77 -1.64 -11.08
CA ALA A 274 17.97 -2.37 -9.84
C ALA A 274 16.69 -3.08 -9.41
N LEU A 275 16.86 -4.25 -8.78
CA LEU A 275 15.82 -4.85 -7.96
C LEU A 275 15.84 -4.15 -6.60
N LEU A 276 14.69 -3.64 -6.17
CA LEU A 276 14.52 -2.85 -4.97
C LEU A 276 13.69 -3.58 -3.92
N PHE A 277 13.94 -3.30 -2.65
CA PHE A 277 13.17 -3.82 -1.53
C PHE A 277 12.98 -2.73 -0.48
N LEU A 278 11.73 -2.48 -0.08
CA LEU A 278 11.41 -1.51 0.97
C LEU A 278 10.96 -2.25 2.23
N HIS A 279 11.77 -2.15 3.29
CA HIS A 279 11.46 -2.70 4.60
C HIS A 279 10.81 -1.63 5.50
N ASN A 280 9.68 -1.93 6.12
CA ASN A 280 9.08 -1.14 7.21
C ASN A 280 9.60 -1.68 8.55
N GLU A 281 10.43 -0.89 9.23
CA GLU A 281 11.01 -1.26 10.53
C GLU A 281 10.05 -1.08 11.71
N THR A 282 8.86 -0.54 11.46
CA THR A 282 7.89 -0.17 12.49
C THR A 282 6.80 -1.21 12.64
N ARG A 283 6.19 -1.66 11.53
CA ARG A 283 5.02 -2.55 11.54
C ARG A 283 4.85 -3.30 10.22
N GLY A 284 3.95 -4.29 10.25
CA GLY A 284 3.60 -5.10 9.08
C GLY A 284 4.71 -6.10 8.73
N LYS A 285 4.37 -7.06 7.87
CA LYS A 285 5.31 -8.07 7.36
C LYS A 285 5.16 -8.33 5.85
N GLU A 286 4.09 -7.84 5.25
CA GLU A 286 3.81 -7.96 3.82
C GLU A 286 4.70 -6.99 3.05
N GLU A 287 5.77 -7.51 2.46
CA GLU A 287 6.77 -6.73 1.74
C GLU A 287 7.28 -7.55 0.55
N GLU A 288 7.28 -6.95 -0.64
CA GLU A 288 7.69 -7.59 -1.88
C GLU A 288 8.79 -6.76 -2.54
N VAL A 289 9.71 -7.45 -3.22
CA VAL A 289 10.66 -6.77 -4.10
C VAL A 289 9.91 -6.10 -5.25
N PHE A 290 10.44 -4.98 -5.73
CA PHE A 290 9.87 -4.23 -6.85
C PHE A 290 10.99 -3.71 -7.74
N PHE A 291 10.62 -3.24 -8.92
CA PHE A 291 11.53 -2.60 -9.85
C PHE A 291 10.86 -1.38 -10.46
N LEU A 292 11.65 -0.56 -11.16
CA LEU A 292 11.16 0.65 -11.79
C LEU A 292 11.04 0.45 -13.30
N ARG A 293 9.94 0.92 -13.89
CA ARG A 293 9.82 1.13 -15.34
C ARG A 293 9.34 2.55 -15.56
N ASP A 294 10.08 3.32 -16.35
CA ASP A 294 9.79 4.73 -16.63
C ASP A 294 9.60 5.58 -15.37
N GLY A 295 10.35 5.28 -14.29
CA GLY A 295 10.29 5.98 -13.02
C GLY A 295 9.14 5.56 -12.09
N GLU A 296 8.26 4.66 -12.53
CA GLU A 296 7.11 4.16 -11.76
C GLU A 296 7.43 2.82 -11.08
N GLN A 297 6.86 2.61 -9.88
CA GLN A 297 7.04 1.40 -9.08
C GLN A 297 6.20 0.24 -9.63
N TYR A 298 6.84 -0.90 -9.92
CA TYR A 298 6.18 -2.13 -10.35
C TYR A 298 6.54 -3.31 -9.45
N PHE A 299 5.50 -4.03 -9.03
CA PHE A 299 5.63 -5.36 -8.48
C PHE A 299 5.34 -6.39 -9.56
N VAL A 300 5.88 -7.58 -9.39
CA VAL A 300 5.67 -8.70 -10.34
C VAL A 300 4.19 -9.01 -10.49
N ASN A 301 3.48 -9.10 -9.36
CA ASN A 301 2.03 -9.33 -9.29
C ASN A 301 1.18 -8.17 -9.83
N SER A 302 1.79 -7.04 -10.20
CA SER A 302 1.11 -5.88 -10.78
C SER A 302 1.35 -5.75 -12.29
N LEU A 303 2.11 -6.66 -12.91
CA LEU A 303 2.30 -6.68 -14.35
C LEU A 303 1.00 -7.10 -15.05
N PRO A 304 0.67 -6.52 -16.21
CA PRO A 304 -0.43 -7.00 -17.04
C PRO A 304 -0.20 -8.48 -17.36
N ILE A 305 -1.25 -9.28 -17.25
CA ILE A 305 -1.28 -10.61 -17.85
C ILE A 305 -1.68 -10.37 -19.32
N ASP A 306 -0.75 -10.62 -20.24
CA ASP A 306 -1.01 -10.59 -21.68
C ASP A 306 -1.96 -11.71 -22.12
#